data_AF-A0A6N6KPV5-F1
#
_entry.id   AF-A0A6N6KPV5-F1
#
_cell.length_a   1.000
_cell.length_b   1.000
_cell.length_c   1.000
_cell.angle_alpha   90.00
_cell.angle_beta   90.00
_cell.angle_gamma   90.00
#
_symmetry.space_group_name_H-M   'P 1'
#
loop_
_entity.id
_entity.type
_entity.pdbx_description
1 polymer ?
#
loop_
_entity_poly.entity_id
_entity_poly.type
_entity_poly.pdbx_seq_one_letter_code
_entity_poly.pdbx_strand_id
1 'polypeptide(L)'
;MHAGKSLIGFILLFLFVSSCSDETEPKQVFQNLSPKAHYVGLQSCLTCHSEVHKTYQYTGMGQSFAPAHQRFSDADFNVEKAIYEPNSDFYYFPFVKDSLMYVREFRLNEHGDTIHNRVERISYIVGSGHHTNSHIVSFNNYLFQAPVTYYTQEGKWDMAPSFREEGNLRFDRLLDSECITCHNHFPEHAQGSLNKFPQMPSGIECERCHGPGRLPLDAIHKGIL
;
A
#
# COMPACT_ATOMS: atom_id res chain seq x y z
N MET A 1 -82.12 -37.07 44.62
CA MET A 1 -81.09 -36.15 45.13
C MET A 1 -79.73 -36.67 44.69
N HIS A 2 -78.96 -35.79 44.04
CA HIS A 2 -77.54 -35.91 43.65
C HIS A 2 -77.15 -36.96 42.59
N ALA A 3 -77.21 -36.47 41.34
CA ALA A 3 -76.53 -36.98 40.16
C ALA A 3 -75.03 -36.59 40.19
N GLY A 4 -74.20 -37.43 39.58
CA GLY A 4 -72.74 -37.31 39.57
C GLY A 4 -72.16 -36.30 38.57
N LYS A 5 -70.87 -36.00 38.77
CA LYS A 5 -69.91 -35.46 37.79
C LYS A 5 -68.52 -35.96 38.24
N SER A 6 -67.97 -36.99 37.61
CA SER A 6 -67.11 -36.95 36.41
C SER A 6 -65.71 -36.41 36.65
N LEU A 7 -64.84 -37.32 37.09
CA LEU A 7 -63.48 -37.59 36.58
C LEU A 7 -62.97 -36.66 35.44
N ILE A 8 -62.18 -35.62 35.71
CA ILE A 8 -61.24 -35.02 34.75
C ILE A 8 -60.09 -34.33 35.52
N GLY A 9 -58.83 -34.58 35.13
CA GLY A 9 -57.78 -33.57 35.23
C GLY A 9 -56.61 -33.80 36.19
N PHE A 10 -56.07 -35.03 36.30
CA PHE A 10 -54.74 -35.25 36.86
C PHE A 10 -53.70 -35.33 35.73
N ILE A 11 -53.49 -34.26 34.95
CA ILE A 11 -52.46 -34.23 33.90
C ILE A 11 -51.94 -32.79 33.73
N LEU A 12 -50.61 -32.67 33.56
CA LEU A 12 -49.81 -31.47 33.20
C LEU A 12 -49.27 -30.59 34.34
N LEU A 13 -48.55 -31.22 35.27
CA LEU A 13 -47.28 -30.66 35.74
C LEU A 13 -46.17 -31.20 34.82
N PHE A 14 -46.18 -30.81 33.55
CA PHE A 14 -45.18 -31.23 32.57
C PHE A 14 -44.65 -30.00 31.84
N LEU A 15 -43.39 -29.68 32.14
CA LEU A 15 -42.42 -29.12 31.20
C LEU A 15 -42.85 -27.85 30.45
N PHE A 16 -42.89 -26.72 31.16
CA PHE A 16 -42.45 -25.45 30.57
C PHE A 16 -41.10 -25.05 31.17
N VAL A 17 -40.13 -25.99 31.11
CA VAL A 17 -38.76 -25.55 30.94
C VAL A 17 -38.68 -25.16 29.48
N SER A 18 -38.95 -23.88 29.19
CA SER A 18 -38.53 -23.31 27.92
C SER A 18 -37.02 -23.57 27.86
N SER A 19 -36.63 -24.59 27.09
CA SER A 19 -35.31 -24.61 26.50
C SER A 19 -35.21 -23.31 25.72
N CYS A 20 -34.61 -22.29 26.33
CA CYS A 20 -33.73 -21.42 25.58
C CYS A 20 -32.69 -22.39 25.00
N SER A 21 -32.95 -22.89 23.79
CA SER A 21 -31.88 -23.19 22.87
C SER A 21 -31.14 -21.88 22.75
N ASP A 22 -30.05 -21.78 23.51
CA ASP A 22 -28.98 -20.86 23.20
C ASP A 22 -28.52 -21.32 21.82
N GLU A 23 -29.16 -20.81 20.78
CA GLU A 23 -28.60 -20.83 19.44
C GLU A 23 -27.36 -19.95 19.56
N THR A 24 -26.29 -20.53 20.09
CA THR A 24 -24.96 -19.98 19.94
C THR A 24 -24.71 -20.00 18.45
N GLU A 25 -25.06 -18.89 17.79
CA GLU A 25 -24.58 -18.53 16.46
C GLU A 25 -23.16 -19.07 16.33
N PRO A 26 -22.89 -19.98 15.37
CA PRO A 26 -21.59 -20.63 15.30
C PRO A 26 -20.54 -19.53 15.23
N LYS A 27 -19.73 -19.44 16.29
CA LYS A 27 -18.76 -18.37 16.47
C LYS A 27 -17.94 -18.29 15.19
N GLN A 28 -18.17 -17.26 14.38
CA GLN A 28 -17.56 -17.16 13.06
C GLN A 28 -16.04 -17.05 13.26
N VAL A 29 -15.34 -18.16 13.08
CA VAL A 29 -13.89 -18.20 13.22
C VAL A 29 -13.31 -17.69 11.91
N PHE A 30 -12.85 -16.45 11.92
CA PHE A 30 -12.10 -15.86 10.82
C PHE A 30 -10.81 -16.67 10.61
N GLN A 31 -10.78 -17.55 9.61
CA GLN A 31 -9.66 -18.49 9.39
C GLN A 31 -8.34 -17.77 9.12
N ASN A 32 -8.38 -16.58 8.53
CA ASN A 32 -7.22 -15.72 8.27
C ASN A 32 -6.54 -15.20 9.57
N LEU A 33 -7.20 -15.26 10.73
CA LEU A 33 -6.60 -14.94 12.03
C LEU A 33 -5.82 -16.11 12.65
N SER A 34 -5.87 -17.29 12.02
CA SER A 34 -5.10 -18.45 12.48
C SER A 34 -3.60 -18.20 12.32
N PRO A 35 -2.76 -18.59 13.29
CA PRO A 35 -1.30 -18.53 13.13
C PRO A 35 -0.77 -19.46 12.03
N LYS A 36 -1.62 -20.37 11.51
CA LYS A 36 -1.32 -21.23 10.35
C LYS A 36 -1.71 -20.60 9.02
N ALA A 37 -2.33 -19.41 9.03
CA ALA A 37 -2.69 -18.71 7.82
C ALA A 37 -1.44 -18.02 7.23
N HIS A 38 -1.28 -18.11 5.92
CA HIS A 38 -0.14 -17.56 5.20
C HIS A 38 -0.63 -16.77 3.99
N TYR A 39 0.14 -15.74 3.63
CA TYR A 39 -0.12 -14.94 2.44
C TYR A 39 0.14 -15.80 1.18
N VAL A 40 -0.73 -15.66 0.19
CA VAL A 40 -0.66 -16.42 -1.07
C VAL A 40 -0.42 -15.53 -2.29
N GLY A 41 -0.39 -14.21 -2.10
CA GLY A 41 -0.17 -13.21 -3.12
C GLY A 41 -1.38 -12.99 -4.02
N LEU A 42 -1.44 -11.80 -4.64
CA LEU A 42 -2.52 -11.36 -5.52
C LEU A 42 -2.89 -12.37 -6.62
N GLN A 43 -1.89 -13.06 -7.19
CA GLN A 43 -2.11 -14.00 -8.31
C GLN A 43 -3.00 -15.19 -7.93
N SER A 44 -2.99 -15.60 -6.67
CA SER A 44 -3.85 -16.71 -6.20
C SER A 44 -5.33 -16.34 -6.22
N CYS A 45 -5.66 -15.03 -6.16
CA CYS A 45 -7.04 -14.54 -6.18
C CYS A 45 -7.62 -14.49 -7.61
N LEU A 46 -6.76 -14.37 -8.63
CA LEU A 46 -7.15 -14.12 -10.03
C LEU A 46 -8.06 -15.22 -10.60
N THR A 47 -7.82 -16.48 -10.25
CA THR A 47 -8.55 -17.64 -10.79
C THR A 47 -10.05 -17.57 -10.50
N CYS A 48 -10.44 -17.06 -9.33
CA CYS A 48 -11.85 -16.95 -8.93
C CYS A 48 -12.38 -15.51 -9.02
N HIS A 49 -11.50 -14.50 -8.93
CA HIS A 49 -11.86 -13.08 -8.90
C HIS A 49 -11.29 -12.30 -10.09
N SER A 50 -11.44 -12.83 -11.31
CA SER A 50 -10.84 -12.25 -12.52
C SER A 50 -11.26 -10.81 -12.79
N GLU A 51 -12.56 -10.51 -12.69
CA GLU A 51 -13.10 -9.17 -12.99
C GLU A 51 -12.66 -8.12 -11.96
N VAL A 52 -12.60 -8.52 -10.68
CA VAL A 52 -12.11 -7.65 -9.61
C VAL A 52 -10.62 -7.39 -9.81
N HIS A 53 -9.82 -8.44 -10.04
CA HIS A 53 -8.38 -8.30 -10.26
C HIS A 53 -8.08 -7.38 -11.45
N LYS A 54 -8.80 -7.55 -12.57
CA LYS A 54 -8.63 -6.75 -13.79
C LYS A 54 -8.79 -5.25 -13.55
N THR A 55 -9.69 -4.86 -12.66
CA THR A 55 -10.00 -3.45 -12.38
C THR A 55 -9.22 -2.90 -11.20
N TYR A 56 -8.89 -3.74 -10.21
CA TYR A 56 -8.26 -3.31 -8.95
C TYR A 56 -6.91 -2.63 -9.15
N GLN A 57 -6.09 -3.11 -10.10
CA GLN A 57 -4.78 -2.52 -10.42
C GLN A 57 -4.85 -1.06 -10.90
N TYR A 58 -6.03 -0.58 -11.30
CA TYR A 58 -6.27 0.81 -11.74
C TYR A 58 -6.92 1.67 -10.65
N THR A 59 -7.09 1.14 -9.44
CA THR A 59 -7.57 1.91 -8.29
C THR A 59 -6.43 2.68 -7.65
N GLY A 60 -6.76 3.69 -6.84
CA GLY A 60 -5.74 4.41 -6.07
C GLY A 60 -4.90 3.52 -5.15
N MET A 61 -5.48 2.42 -4.64
CA MET A 61 -4.75 1.42 -3.85
C MET A 61 -3.82 0.56 -4.72
N GLY A 62 -4.28 0.08 -5.87
CA GLY A 62 -3.46 -0.69 -6.80
C GLY A 62 -2.30 0.12 -7.42
N GLN A 63 -2.47 1.45 -7.52
CA GLN A 63 -1.48 2.38 -8.07
C GLN A 63 -0.70 3.14 -6.99
N SER A 64 -0.88 2.82 -5.70
CA SER A 64 -0.29 3.60 -4.61
C SER A 64 1.24 3.55 -4.57
N PHE A 65 1.84 2.54 -5.20
CA PHE A 65 3.28 2.34 -5.27
C PHE A 65 3.66 1.54 -6.52
N ALA A 66 4.70 1.96 -7.23
CA ALA A 66 5.16 1.29 -8.45
C ALA A 66 6.68 1.40 -8.65
N PRO A 67 7.31 0.49 -9.40
CA PRO A 67 8.67 0.69 -9.87
C PRO A 67 8.73 1.96 -10.75
N ALA A 68 9.83 2.69 -10.67
CA ALA A 68 10.02 3.95 -11.39
C ALA A 68 10.27 3.73 -12.88
N HIS A 69 9.17 3.55 -13.60
CA HIS A 69 9.11 3.47 -15.04
C HIS A 69 8.06 4.47 -15.53
N GLN A 70 8.37 5.19 -16.61
CA GLN A 70 7.52 6.28 -17.12
C GLN A 70 6.05 5.88 -17.31
N ARG A 71 5.78 4.65 -17.78
CA ARG A 71 4.42 4.09 -17.92
C ARG A 71 3.55 4.08 -16.65
N PHE A 72 4.16 4.17 -15.47
CA PHE A 72 3.46 4.18 -14.17
C PHE A 72 3.44 5.58 -13.55
N SER A 73 3.96 6.60 -14.24
CA SER A 73 3.98 7.96 -13.77
C SER A 73 2.99 8.82 -14.55
N ASP A 74 2.27 9.66 -13.83
CA ASP A 74 1.44 10.73 -14.38
C ASP A 74 2.23 12.05 -14.52
N ALA A 75 3.53 12.03 -14.22
CA ALA A 75 4.35 13.23 -14.26
C ALA A 75 4.70 13.65 -15.69
N ASP A 76 4.48 14.93 -15.98
CA ASP A 76 4.97 15.56 -17.21
C ASP A 76 6.46 15.89 -17.06
N PHE A 77 7.28 15.33 -17.94
CA PHE A 77 8.73 15.54 -17.97
C PHE A 77 9.17 16.61 -18.97
N ASN A 78 8.24 17.33 -19.62
CA ASN A 78 8.53 18.52 -20.42
C ASN A 78 8.84 19.73 -19.54
N VAL A 79 9.86 19.60 -18.69
CA VAL A 79 10.23 20.60 -17.69
C VAL A 79 11.13 21.64 -18.32
N GLU A 80 10.67 22.89 -18.39
CA GLU A 80 11.46 24.01 -18.95
C GLU A 80 12.50 24.56 -17.96
N LYS A 81 12.24 24.46 -16.65
CA LYS A 81 13.05 25.07 -15.60
C LYS A 81 13.28 24.12 -14.44
N ALA A 82 14.52 24.11 -13.94
CA ALA A 82 14.85 23.40 -12.72
C ALA A 82 14.12 24.00 -11.50
N ILE A 83 13.77 23.14 -10.54
CA ILE A 83 13.24 23.54 -9.23
C ILE A 83 14.40 24.09 -8.41
N TYR A 84 14.31 25.35 -7.99
CA TYR A 84 15.32 26.00 -7.16
C TYR A 84 14.91 25.97 -5.68
N GLU A 85 15.82 25.52 -4.82
CA GLU A 85 15.72 25.58 -3.37
C GLU A 85 16.71 26.65 -2.85
N PRO A 86 16.21 27.82 -2.40
CA PRO A 86 17.06 28.97 -2.11
C PRO A 86 17.84 28.87 -0.79
N ASN A 87 17.40 28.08 0.17
CA ASN A 87 18.07 28.00 1.49
C ASN A 87 19.35 27.18 1.44
N SER A 88 19.41 26.22 0.53
CA SER A 88 20.51 25.28 0.32
C SER A 88 21.19 25.49 -1.04
N ASP A 89 20.74 26.48 -1.82
CA ASP A 89 21.28 26.83 -3.14
C ASP A 89 21.40 25.61 -4.06
N PHE A 90 20.36 24.76 -4.10
CA PHE A 90 20.32 23.59 -4.97
C PHE A 90 19.26 23.74 -6.04
N TYR A 91 19.60 23.24 -7.22
CA TYR A 91 18.67 23.05 -8.33
C TYR A 91 18.39 21.58 -8.52
N TYR A 92 17.13 21.24 -8.76
CA TYR A 92 16.68 19.90 -9.09
C TYR A 92 16.02 19.89 -10.47
N PHE A 93 16.38 18.92 -11.30
CA PHE A 93 15.80 18.75 -12.63
C PHE A 93 15.39 17.28 -12.83
N PRO A 94 14.10 16.96 -12.80
CA PRO A 94 13.60 15.63 -13.08
C PRO A 94 13.58 15.38 -14.59
N PHE A 95 13.98 14.18 -15.02
CA PHE A 95 13.98 13.80 -16.44
C PHE A 95 13.81 12.30 -16.62
N VAL A 96 13.44 11.89 -17.83
CA VAL A 96 13.35 10.48 -18.23
C VAL A 96 14.44 10.18 -19.26
N LYS A 97 15.06 9.00 -19.13
CA LYS A 97 15.96 8.43 -20.13
C LYS A 97 15.70 6.93 -20.22
N ASP A 98 15.47 6.43 -21.43
CA ASP A 98 15.19 5.01 -21.69
C ASP A 98 14.02 4.48 -20.82
N SER A 99 12.94 5.27 -20.71
CA SER A 99 11.76 5.02 -19.87
C SER A 99 12.01 4.93 -18.35
N LEU A 100 13.24 5.17 -17.90
CA LEU A 100 13.62 5.27 -16.49
C LEU A 100 13.67 6.73 -16.04
N MET A 101 13.29 6.98 -14.80
CA MET A 101 13.21 8.32 -14.23
C MET A 101 14.46 8.66 -13.43
N TYR A 102 14.88 9.92 -13.52
CA TYR A 102 16.07 10.45 -12.85
C TYR A 102 15.77 11.84 -12.29
N VAL A 103 16.56 12.22 -11.28
CA VAL A 103 16.62 13.60 -10.79
C VAL A 103 18.07 14.04 -10.80
N ARG A 104 18.35 15.14 -11.48
CA ARG A 104 19.64 15.82 -11.44
C ARG A 104 19.61 16.89 -10.36
N GLU A 105 20.52 16.82 -9.41
CA GLU A 105 20.82 17.87 -8.44
C GLU A 105 22.09 18.62 -8.88
N PHE A 106 22.07 19.94 -8.86
CA PHE A 106 23.25 20.74 -9.22
C PHE A 106 23.28 22.09 -8.51
N ARG A 107 24.45 22.73 -8.50
CA ARG A 107 24.65 24.13 -8.08
C ARG A 107 25.39 24.90 -9.15
N LEU A 108 25.17 26.20 -9.21
CA LEU A 108 25.83 27.10 -10.16
C LEU A 108 26.72 28.10 -9.40
N ASN A 109 27.81 28.56 -10.01
CA ASN A 109 28.54 29.73 -9.53
C ASN A 109 27.86 31.03 -10.00
N GLU A 110 28.43 32.19 -9.63
CA GLU A 110 27.95 33.51 -10.03
C GLU A 110 27.96 33.77 -11.55
N HIS A 111 28.72 32.99 -12.32
CA HIS A 111 28.79 33.05 -13.78
C HIS A 111 27.83 32.08 -14.48
N GLY A 112 27.09 31.26 -13.72
CA GLY A 112 26.18 30.25 -14.23
C GLY A 112 26.83 28.90 -14.57
N ASP A 113 28.11 28.69 -14.24
CA ASP A 113 28.79 27.41 -14.45
C ASP A 113 28.40 26.41 -13.37
N THR A 114 28.24 25.14 -13.76
CA THR A 114 27.94 24.07 -12.81
C THR A 114 29.15 23.74 -11.93
N ILE A 115 29.02 23.94 -10.62
CA ILE A 115 30.07 23.65 -9.62
C ILE A 115 29.78 22.40 -8.78
N HIS A 116 28.56 21.90 -8.82
CA HIS A 116 28.13 20.63 -8.22
C HIS A 116 27.19 19.93 -9.17
N ASN A 117 27.31 18.61 -9.30
CA ASN A 117 26.43 17.83 -10.15
C ASN A 117 26.29 16.40 -9.62
N ARG A 118 25.06 15.98 -9.37
CA ARG A 118 24.69 14.64 -8.93
C ARG A 118 23.46 14.20 -9.72
N VAL A 119 23.46 12.99 -10.24
CA VAL A 119 22.31 12.42 -10.95
C VAL A 119 21.92 11.15 -10.25
N GLU A 120 20.68 11.07 -9.79
CA GLU A 120 20.14 9.89 -9.12
C GLU A 120 19.04 9.25 -9.94
N ARG A 121 19.10 7.92 -10.02
CA ARG A 121 18.04 7.12 -10.63
C ARG A 121 16.93 6.92 -9.60
N ILE A 122 15.70 7.27 -9.98
CA ILE A 122 14.54 6.94 -9.17
C ILE A 122 14.29 5.43 -9.26
N SER A 123 14.02 4.83 -8.11
CA SER A 123 13.74 3.40 -7.97
C SER A 123 12.25 3.12 -7.92
N TYR A 124 11.47 3.97 -7.23
CA TYR A 124 10.03 3.81 -7.08
C TYR A 124 9.27 5.13 -7.14
N ILE A 125 8.00 5.03 -7.50
CA ILE A 125 6.98 6.09 -7.45
C ILE A 125 6.04 5.74 -6.30
N VAL A 126 5.67 6.72 -5.50
CA VAL A 126 4.65 6.60 -4.46
C VAL A 126 3.54 7.63 -4.68
N GLY A 127 2.31 7.18 -4.51
CA GLY A 127 1.09 7.93 -4.81
C GLY A 127 0.47 7.51 -6.14
N SER A 128 -0.86 7.40 -6.16
CA SER A 128 -1.64 6.97 -7.31
C SER A 128 -1.80 8.01 -8.42
N GLY A 129 -1.09 9.13 -8.32
CA GLY A 129 -1.22 10.25 -9.25
C GLY A 129 -2.50 11.07 -9.12
N HIS A 130 -3.39 10.74 -8.17
CA HIS A 130 -4.58 11.57 -7.94
C HIS A 130 -4.23 12.97 -7.38
N HIS A 131 -3.23 13.04 -6.51
CA HIS A 131 -2.72 14.30 -5.96
C HIS A 131 -1.25 14.54 -6.34
N THR A 132 -0.43 13.49 -6.21
CA THR A 132 1.00 13.57 -6.43
C THR A 132 1.57 12.26 -6.95
N ASN A 133 2.71 12.38 -7.63
CA ASN A 133 3.70 11.32 -7.77
C ASN A 133 4.97 11.79 -7.06
N SER A 134 5.22 11.20 -5.88
CA SER A 134 6.47 11.38 -5.16
C SER A 134 7.44 10.27 -5.53
N HIS A 135 8.73 10.52 -5.34
CA HIS A 135 9.79 9.68 -5.89
C HIS A 135 10.71 9.17 -4.79
N ILE A 136 11.21 7.95 -4.97
CA ILE A 136 12.05 7.26 -4.00
C ILE A 136 13.29 6.74 -4.71
N VAL A 137 14.47 6.97 -4.13
CA VAL A 137 15.73 6.35 -4.53
C VAL A 137 16.05 5.18 -3.60
N SER A 138 16.72 4.16 -4.12
CA SER A 138 17.19 3.03 -3.32
C SER A 138 18.70 2.93 -3.36
N PHE A 139 19.32 2.94 -2.18
CA PHE A 139 20.75 2.69 -2.01
C PHE A 139 20.92 1.44 -1.15
N ASN A 140 21.48 0.38 -1.73
CA ASN A 140 21.68 -0.90 -1.04
C ASN A 140 20.42 -1.43 -0.34
N ASN A 141 19.26 -1.31 -1.00
CA ASN A 141 17.93 -1.70 -0.51
C ASN A 141 17.39 -0.87 0.67
N TYR A 142 18.06 0.21 1.06
CA TYR A 142 17.46 1.27 1.87
C TYR A 142 16.76 2.26 0.97
N LEU A 143 15.63 2.79 1.41
CA LEU A 143 14.81 3.71 0.63
C LEU A 143 14.96 5.11 1.16
N PHE A 144 15.07 6.08 0.26
CA PHE A 144 15.16 7.48 0.60
C PHE A 144 14.20 8.28 -0.26
N GLN A 145 13.52 9.26 0.34
CA GLN A 145 12.66 10.16 -0.40
C GLN A 145 13.53 11.07 -1.28
N ALA A 146 13.21 11.16 -2.57
CA ALA A 146 13.81 12.15 -3.45
C ALA A 146 13.28 13.56 -3.14
N PRO A 147 14.05 14.62 -3.41
CA PRO A 147 13.70 15.98 -2.97
C PRO A 147 12.60 16.64 -3.80
N VAL A 148 12.08 15.99 -4.83
CA VAL A 148 11.08 16.55 -5.75
C VAL A 148 9.88 15.64 -5.91
N THR A 149 8.72 16.28 -6.02
CA THR A 149 7.42 15.65 -6.22
C THR A 149 6.73 16.31 -7.40
N TYR A 150 6.03 15.52 -8.20
CA TYR A 150 5.11 16.04 -9.19
C TYR A 150 3.72 16.17 -8.58
N TYR A 151 3.16 17.38 -8.62
CA TYR A 151 1.82 17.72 -8.15
C TYR A 151 0.89 17.63 -9.36
N THR A 152 0.20 16.49 -9.49
CA THR A 152 -0.52 16.13 -10.72
C THR A 152 -1.65 17.06 -11.05
N GLN A 153 -2.39 17.52 -10.04
CA GLN A 153 -3.51 18.46 -10.22
C GLN A 153 -3.04 19.86 -10.64
N GLU A 154 -1.83 20.24 -10.24
CA GLU A 154 -1.21 21.51 -10.59
C GLU A 154 -0.38 21.42 -11.87
N GLY A 155 -0.13 20.22 -12.37
CA GLY A 155 0.70 19.98 -13.55
C GLY A 155 2.15 20.40 -13.38
N LYS A 156 2.69 20.43 -12.14
CA LYS A 156 3.99 21.02 -11.85
C LYS A 156 4.89 20.12 -11.01
N TRP A 157 6.19 20.29 -11.20
CA TRP A 157 7.22 19.79 -10.28
C TRP A 157 7.55 20.85 -9.24
N ASP A 158 7.69 20.42 -7.98
CA ASP A 158 8.19 21.26 -6.89
C ASP A 158 8.96 20.40 -5.90
N MET A 159 9.50 21.03 -4.85
CA MET A 159 10.10 20.33 -3.73
C MET A 159 9.06 19.40 -3.10
N ALA A 160 9.51 18.20 -2.71
CA ALA A 160 8.68 17.27 -1.97
C ALA A 160 8.20 17.89 -0.64
N PRO A 161 7.03 17.49 -0.13
CA PRO A 161 6.49 18.04 1.11
C PRO A 161 7.51 18.03 2.26
N SER A 162 7.53 19.14 3.00
CA SER A 162 8.44 19.43 4.11
C SER A 162 9.94 19.61 3.78
N PHE A 163 10.38 19.42 2.52
CA PHE A 163 11.80 19.61 2.17
C PHE A 163 12.26 21.07 2.23
N ARG A 164 11.36 22.05 2.09
CA ARG A 164 11.73 23.46 2.25
C ARG A 164 11.80 23.84 3.73
N GLU A 165 10.91 23.29 4.52
CA GLU A 165 10.72 23.59 5.94
C GLU A 165 11.75 22.88 6.83
N GLU A 166 12.16 21.66 6.48
CA GLU A 166 13.09 20.84 7.26
C GLU A 166 14.56 20.95 6.80
N GLY A 167 14.89 21.89 5.92
CA GLY A 167 16.27 22.17 5.52
C GLY A 167 16.83 21.23 4.45
N ASN A 168 16.07 20.99 3.39
CA ASN A 168 16.41 20.21 2.19
C ASN A 168 17.35 19.02 2.45
N LEU A 169 16.76 17.91 2.85
CA LEU A 169 17.47 16.66 3.13
C LEU A 169 17.98 15.94 1.86
N ARG A 170 17.84 16.54 0.67
CA ARG A 170 18.36 16.01 -0.60
C ARG A 170 17.89 14.57 -0.85
N PHE A 171 18.80 13.60 -0.82
CA PHE A 171 18.52 12.17 -0.96
C PHE A 171 18.81 11.39 0.32
N ASP A 172 18.82 12.07 1.48
CA ASP A 172 19.26 11.53 2.77
C ASP A 172 18.09 11.29 3.74
N ARG A 173 16.84 11.66 3.38
CA ARG A 173 15.65 11.33 4.16
C ARG A 173 15.31 9.84 4.01
N LEU A 174 15.75 9.03 4.98
CA LEU A 174 15.43 7.61 5.05
C LEU A 174 13.91 7.39 5.19
N LEU A 175 13.38 6.47 4.40
CA LEU A 175 12.03 5.95 4.54
C LEU A 175 12.09 4.62 5.29
N ASP A 176 11.40 4.57 6.42
CA ASP A 176 11.29 3.37 7.23
C ASP A 176 10.08 2.52 6.82
N SER A 177 9.87 1.43 7.56
CA SER A 177 8.74 0.53 7.35
C SER A 177 7.38 1.20 7.47
N GLU A 178 7.24 2.29 8.22
CA GLU A 178 5.94 2.95 8.44
C GLU A 178 5.43 3.55 7.13
N CYS A 179 6.31 4.27 6.43
CA CYS A 179 6.01 4.87 5.13
C CYS A 179 5.60 3.81 4.10
N ILE A 180 6.32 2.70 4.04
CA ILE A 180 6.03 1.62 3.08
C ILE A 180 4.76 0.85 3.47
N THR A 181 4.48 0.70 4.76
CA THR A 181 3.33 -0.08 5.24
C THR A 181 2.00 0.53 4.81
N CYS A 182 1.88 1.86 4.83
CA CYS A 182 0.66 2.54 4.45
C CYS A 182 0.49 2.69 2.93
N HIS A 183 1.60 2.71 2.17
CA HIS A 183 1.56 3.01 0.74
C HIS A 183 1.75 1.80 -0.17
N ASN A 184 2.13 0.63 0.35
CA ASN A 184 2.44 -0.55 -0.46
C ASN A 184 1.90 -1.83 0.19
N HIS A 185 2.04 -2.99 -0.44
CA HIS A 185 1.89 -4.30 0.19
C HIS A 185 3.10 -4.61 1.12
N PHE A 186 3.05 -5.71 1.89
CA PHE A 186 4.11 -6.07 2.83
C PHE A 186 5.44 -6.35 2.08
N PRO A 187 6.50 -5.55 2.27
CA PRO A 187 7.79 -5.84 1.68
C PRO A 187 8.53 -6.94 2.45
N GLU A 188 9.49 -7.60 1.80
CA GLU A 188 10.43 -8.45 2.50
C GLU A 188 11.49 -7.61 3.20
N HIS A 189 11.78 -7.93 4.46
CA HIS A 189 12.84 -7.29 5.22
C HIS A 189 14.12 -8.13 5.17
N ALA A 190 15.27 -7.47 5.01
CA ALA A 190 16.54 -8.13 5.23
C ALA A 190 16.68 -8.55 6.70
N GLN A 191 17.25 -9.72 6.96
CA GLN A 191 17.43 -10.24 8.30
C GLN A 191 18.16 -9.21 9.20
N GLY A 192 17.58 -8.92 10.36
CA GLY A 192 18.12 -7.97 11.33
C GLY A 192 17.95 -6.49 10.97
N SER A 193 17.14 -6.15 9.96
CA SER A 193 16.87 -4.76 9.58
C SER A 193 15.39 -4.47 9.39
N LEU A 194 14.93 -3.34 9.92
CA LEU A 194 13.56 -2.85 9.73
C LEU A 194 13.39 -2.04 8.44
N ASN A 195 14.48 -1.46 7.91
CA ASN A 195 14.41 -0.44 6.84
C ASN A 195 15.17 -0.84 5.57
N LYS A 196 15.50 -2.13 5.44
CA LYS A 196 16.20 -2.67 4.27
C LYS A 196 15.30 -3.69 3.59
N PHE A 197 14.96 -3.43 2.33
CA PHE A 197 13.92 -4.15 1.60
C PHE A 197 14.47 -4.78 0.31
N PRO A 198 14.97 -6.02 0.34
CA PRO A 198 15.52 -6.68 -0.84
C PRO A 198 14.49 -6.94 -1.94
N GLN A 199 13.22 -7.12 -1.56
CA GLN A 199 12.11 -7.31 -2.49
C GLN A 199 10.98 -6.35 -2.11
N MET A 200 10.47 -5.66 -3.14
CA MET A 200 9.43 -4.64 -2.99
C MET A 200 8.21 -5.03 -3.83
N PRO A 201 7.02 -5.17 -3.22
CA PRO A 201 5.79 -5.36 -3.98
C PRO A 201 5.36 -4.05 -4.65
N SER A 202 4.26 -4.10 -5.40
CA SER A 202 3.70 -2.94 -6.09
C SER A 202 2.24 -2.74 -5.68
N GLY A 203 1.94 -1.55 -5.16
CA GLY A 203 0.61 -1.17 -4.71
C GLY A 203 0.16 -1.92 -3.46
N ILE A 204 -0.94 -1.46 -2.90
CA ILE A 204 -1.68 -2.20 -1.88
C ILE A 204 -2.39 -3.37 -2.58
N GLU A 205 -2.16 -4.60 -2.12
CA GLU A 205 -2.80 -5.81 -2.65
C GLU A 205 -3.95 -6.32 -1.76
N CYS A 206 -4.74 -7.28 -2.28
CA CYS A 206 -5.95 -7.82 -1.64
C CYS A 206 -5.76 -8.21 -0.17
N GLU A 207 -4.65 -8.90 0.13
CA GLU A 207 -4.40 -9.44 1.46
C GLU A 207 -4.02 -8.36 2.50
N ARG A 208 -3.81 -7.09 2.10
CA ARG A 208 -3.75 -5.96 3.04
C ARG A 208 -5.07 -5.76 3.78
N CYS A 209 -6.20 -6.01 3.11
CA CYS A 209 -7.54 -5.82 3.68
C CYS A 209 -8.18 -7.15 4.06
N HIS A 210 -7.98 -8.20 3.27
CA HIS A 210 -8.59 -9.51 3.49
C HIS A 210 -7.78 -10.43 4.40
N GLY A 211 -6.54 -10.06 4.73
CA GLY A 211 -5.61 -10.90 5.48
C GLY A 211 -5.10 -12.11 4.69
N PRO A 212 -4.37 -13.02 5.34
CA PRO A 212 -3.74 -14.17 4.68
C PRO A 212 -4.77 -15.13 4.04
N GLY A 213 -4.66 -15.38 2.74
CA GLY A 213 -5.64 -16.11 1.94
C GLY A 213 -5.49 -17.63 1.93
N ARG A 214 -4.43 -18.21 2.51
CA ARG A 214 -4.13 -19.65 2.33
C ARG A 214 -5.22 -20.60 2.80
N LEU A 215 -5.74 -20.39 4.02
CA LEU A 215 -6.72 -21.30 4.59
C LEU A 215 -8.09 -21.24 3.87
N PRO A 216 -8.64 -20.06 3.56
CA PRO A 216 -9.80 -19.96 2.67
C PRO A 216 -9.59 -20.63 1.32
N LEU A 217 -8.43 -20.43 0.68
CA LEU A 217 -8.11 -21.03 -0.60
C LEU A 217 -8.07 -22.56 -0.54
N ASP A 218 -7.41 -23.12 0.48
CA ASP A 218 -7.33 -24.56 0.69
C ASP A 218 -8.72 -25.19 0.97
N ALA A 219 -9.63 -24.46 1.62
CA ALA A 219 -11.00 -24.90 1.87
C ALA A 219 -11.83 -24.97 0.58
N ILE A 220 -11.71 -23.97 -0.31
CA ILE A 220 -12.35 -23.95 -1.63
C ILE A 220 -11.84 -25.12 -2.48
N HIS A 221 -10.52 -25.34 -2.53
CA HIS A 221 -9.95 -26.46 -3.29
C HIS A 221 -10.39 -27.85 -2.78
N LYS A 222 -10.79 -27.95 -1.51
CA LYS A 222 -11.34 -29.18 -0.91
C LYS A 222 -12.87 -29.29 -1.05
N GLY A 223 -13.53 -28.29 -1.64
CA GLY A 223 -15.00 -28.23 -1.76
C GLY A 223 -15.72 -28.09 -0.42
N ILE A 224 -15.05 -27.50 0.58
CA ILE A 224 -15.63 -27.23 1.90
C ILE A 224 -16.40 -25.89 1.89
N LEU A 225 -15.99 -24.98 1.02
CA LEU A 225 -16.61 -23.69 0.72
C LEU A 225 -17.03 -23.63 -0.75
#